data_AF-A0A7L7VXL9-F1
#
_entry.id   AF-A0A7L7VXL9-F1
#
_cell.length_a   1.000
_cell.length_b   1.000
_cell.length_c   1.000
_cell.angle_alpha   90.00
_cell.angle_beta   90.00
_cell.angle_gamma   90.00
#
_symmetry.space_group_name_H-M   'P 1'
#
loop_
_entity.id
_entity.type
_entity.pdbx_description
1 polymer ?
#
loop_
_entity_poly.entity_id
_entity_poly.type
_entity_poly.pdbx_seq_one_letter_code
_entity_poly.pdbx_strand_id
1 'polypeptide(L)'
;MTDVSLRPRKSAGVPGGGEFTAYAHQDPTVSLGRHTAPTSNLTVPESLRMAHFQDPDLQYNLEWAVKGSFESGGLADYHAENFSDHLRNLHYEESANYYSKACQAYADGGDWEAVIAEAAAADTALHPGGKLAEGYTPPVAEHLPGYLDSTMEIGSKYDGFRDGAQIAKDIRKDLAEAQKANYLPASVAFSVKTDKFSGGQAIRVVVQNVTDADRTMGSTDLDRHGDIDTLPEFKELGKRVEAITNAYNRQDVNMGRDYSNVSYYSSVDIETDRGRQFREAEAAQRKANAAARAAKK
;
A
#
# COMPACT_ATOMS: atom_id res chain seq x y z
N MET A 1 -46.65 15.21 -33.52
CA MET A 1 -45.61 14.72 -34.46
C MET A 1 -44.67 15.88 -34.69
N THR A 2 -43.58 15.95 -33.94
CA THR A 2 -42.64 17.07 -33.94
C THR A 2 -41.46 16.66 -34.81
N ASP A 3 -41.31 17.33 -35.95
CA ASP A 3 -40.29 17.06 -36.95
C ASP A 3 -38.92 17.54 -36.45
N VAL A 4 -38.04 16.59 -36.14
CA VAL A 4 -36.66 16.85 -35.68
C VAL A 4 -35.74 16.80 -36.89
N SER A 5 -35.70 17.91 -37.62
CA SER A 5 -34.75 18.16 -38.71
C SER A 5 -33.33 18.27 -38.14
N LEU A 6 -32.55 17.20 -38.28
CA LEU A 6 -31.13 17.13 -37.91
C LEU A 6 -30.30 17.97 -38.90
N ARG A 7 -29.84 19.15 -38.45
CA ARG A 7 -28.87 19.94 -39.22
C ARG A 7 -27.51 19.22 -39.23
N PRO A 8 -26.87 19.05 -40.40
CA PRO A 8 -25.54 18.47 -40.49
C PRO A 8 -24.52 19.38 -39.80
N ARG A 9 -23.73 18.82 -38.88
CA ARG A 9 -22.63 19.53 -38.22
C ARG A 9 -21.47 19.69 -39.20
N LYS A 10 -21.01 20.93 -39.37
CA LYS A 10 -19.78 21.27 -40.11
C LYS A 10 -18.58 20.80 -39.28
N SER A 11 -17.70 19.99 -39.86
CA SER A 11 -16.44 19.56 -39.22
C SER A 11 -15.52 20.76 -39.04
N ALA A 12 -15.06 21.01 -37.81
CA ALA A 12 -13.98 21.96 -37.55
C ALA A 12 -12.70 21.43 -38.23
N GLY A 13 -12.10 22.23 -39.10
CA GLY A 13 -10.90 21.84 -39.85
C GLY A 13 -9.74 21.46 -38.92
N VAL A 14 -9.00 20.41 -39.30
CA VAL A 14 -7.78 19.98 -38.63
C VAL A 14 -6.69 21.03 -38.89
N PRO A 15 -6.02 21.58 -37.85
CA PRO A 15 -4.88 22.47 -38.05
C PRO A 15 -3.77 21.72 -38.81
N GLY A 16 -3.43 22.21 -40.00
CA GLY A 16 -2.36 21.67 -40.80
C GLY A 16 -0.99 21.94 -40.18
N GLY A 17 -0.22 20.86 -40.01
CA GLY A 17 1.24 20.78 -39.88
C GLY A 17 2.00 22.02 -39.39
N GLY A 18 2.28 22.08 -38.09
CA GLY A 18 3.43 22.82 -37.58
C GLY A 18 4.71 22.03 -37.84
N GLU A 19 5.69 22.65 -38.50
CA GLU A 19 7.05 22.14 -38.64
C GLU A 19 7.68 21.96 -37.26
N PHE A 20 7.93 20.71 -36.86
CA PHE A 20 8.77 20.40 -35.71
C PHE A 20 10.22 20.66 -36.12
N THR A 21 10.75 21.82 -35.77
CA THR A 21 12.18 22.10 -35.86
C THR A 21 12.91 21.25 -34.83
N ALA A 22 13.67 20.27 -35.30
CA ALA A 22 14.55 19.44 -34.48
C ALA A 22 15.72 20.28 -33.95
N TYR A 23 15.49 21.07 -32.91
CA TYR A 23 16.57 21.58 -32.08
C TYR A 23 17.09 20.42 -31.24
N ALA A 24 18.20 19.84 -31.68
CA ALA A 24 18.98 18.88 -30.93
C ALA A 24 19.50 19.55 -29.65
N HIS A 25 18.82 19.33 -28.53
CA HIS A 25 19.35 19.62 -27.20
C HIS A 25 20.53 18.67 -26.93
N GLN A 26 21.73 19.11 -27.28
CA GLN A 26 22.97 18.55 -26.76
C GLN A 26 23.22 19.16 -25.38
N ASP A 27 22.59 18.62 -24.35
CA ASP A 27 23.04 18.83 -22.97
C ASP A 27 23.98 17.67 -22.59
N PRO A 28 25.31 17.87 -22.60
CA PRO A 28 26.28 16.83 -22.22
C PRO A 28 26.34 16.55 -20.71
N THR A 29 25.37 17.05 -19.94
CA THR A 29 25.32 16.92 -18.47
C THR A 29 24.12 16.11 -17.97
N VAL A 30 23.35 15.46 -18.87
CA VAL A 30 22.47 14.36 -18.45
C VAL A 30 23.37 13.17 -18.12
N SER A 31 23.96 13.21 -16.92
CA SER A 31 24.44 12.01 -16.27
C SER A 31 23.23 11.09 -16.16
N LEU A 32 23.18 10.05 -17.00
CA LEU A 32 22.38 8.86 -16.77
C LEU A 32 22.96 8.07 -15.58
N GLY A 33 23.36 8.80 -14.54
CA GLY A 33 23.78 8.25 -13.26
C GLY A 33 22.60 7.47 -12.75
N ARG A 34 22.75 6.14 -12.81
CA ARG A 34 21.97 5.19 -12.02
C ARG A 34 21.82 5.80 -10.65
N HIS A 35 20.59 6.21 -10.35
CA HIS A 35 20.12 6.57 -9.02
C HIS A 35 21.09 7.49 -8.26
N THR A 36 21.05 8.80 -8.53
CA THR A 36 21.16 9.71 -7.38
C THR A 36 19.96 9.34 -6.50
N ALA A 37 20.19 8.42 -5.56
CA ALA A 37 19.20 8.07 -4.56
C ALA A 37 18.65 9.39 -4.04
N PRO A 38 17.33 9.61 -4.08
CA PRO A 38 16.77 10.87 -3.64
C PRO A 38 17.30 11.14 -2.24
N THR A 39 18.18 12.13 -2.12
CA THR A 39 18.75 12.60 -0.85
C THR A 39 17.67 13.22 0.04
N SER A 40 16.43 13.29 -0.46
CA SER A 40 15.28 13.59 0.35
C SER A 40 15.02 12.40 1.28
N ASN A 41 15.35 12.60 2.54
CA ASN A 41 14.65 11.98 3.67
C ASN A 41 13.14 12.17 3.43
N LEU A 42 12.52 11.26 2.67
CA LEU A 42 11.08 11.22 2.42
C LEU A 42 10.45 11.11 3.81
N THR A 43 9.99 12.25 4.29
CA THR A 43 9.50 12.33 5.66
C THR A 43 8.13 11.71 5.64
N VAL A 44 8.03 10.47 6.14
CA VAL A 44 6.75 9.77 6.24
C VAL A 44 5.77 10.65 7.04
N PRO A 45 4.63 11.04 6.43
CA PRO A 45 3.61 11.85 7.09
C PRO A 45 3.11 11.17 8.36
N GLU A 46 2.75 11.94 9.39
CA GLU A 46 2.26 11.39 10.66
C GLU A 46 1.01 10.50 10.47
N SER A 47 0.20 10.77 9.44
CA SER A 47 -0.96 9.97 9.05
C SER A 47 -0.61 8.58 8.50
N LEU A 48 0.66 8.33 8.16
CA LEU A 48 1.17 7.08 7.60
C LEU A 48 2.28 6.42 8.45
N ARG A 49 2.65 7.02 9.59
CA ARG A 49 3.63 6.45 10.51
C ARG A 49 3.03 5.24 11.24
N MET A 50 3.34 4.05 10.73
CA MET A 50 2.95 2.77 11.30
C MET A 50 4.15 2.08 11.93
N ALA A 51 3.95 1.25 12.95
CA ALA A 51 5.04 0.46 13.51
C ALA A 51 5.77 -0.34 12.42
N HIS A 52 7.08 -0.44 12.56
CA HIS A 52 7.86 -1.34 11.74
C HIS A 52 7.33 -2.76 11.94
N PHE A 53 6.91 -3.37 10.84
CA PHE A 53 6.64 -4.79 10.78
C PHE A 53 7.71 -5.33 9.84
N GLN A 54 8.73 -5.95 10.43
CA GLN A 54 9.85 -6.47 9.67
C GLN A 54 9.32 -7.45 8.64
N ASP A 55 9.61 -7.17 7.37
CA ASP A 55 9.29 -8.08 6.28
C ASP A 55 9.92 -9.44 6.63
N PRO A 56 9.13 -10.53 6.70
CA PRO A 56 9.65 -11.86 7.03
C PRO A 56 10.75 -12.29 6.05
N ASP A 57 10.75 -11.75 4.83
CA ASP A 57 11.75 -12.04 3.81
C ASP A 57 12.95 -11.09 3.86
N LEU A 58 12.96 -10.06 4.72
CA LEU A 58 14.04 -9.08 4.80
C LEU A 58 15.40 -9.76 4.99
N GLN A 59 15.50 -10.64 5.99
CA GLN A 59 16.75 -11.34 6.26
C GLN A 59 17.18 -12.18 5.05
N TYR A 60 16.27 -12.96 4.47
CA TYR A 60 16.54 -13.76 3.27
C TYR A 60 17.03 -12.89 2.10
N ASN A 61 16.42 -11.73 1.86
CA ASN A 61 16.79 -10.81 0.80
C ASN A 61 18.17 -10.18 1.02
N LEU A 62 18.48 -9.79 2.26
CA LEU A 62 19.81 -9.29 2.63
C LEU A 62 20.87 -10.39 2.49
N GLU A 63 20.56 -11.62 2.87
CA GLU A 63 21.45 -12.76 2.70
C GLU A 63 21.71 -13.07 1.23
N TRP A 64 20.66 -13.03 0.41
CA TRP A 64 20.76 -13.23 -1.03
C TRP A 64 21.67 -12.18 -1.67
N ALA A 65 21.57 -10.91 -1.25
CA ALA A 65 22.45 -9.86 -1.74
C ALA A 65 23.92 -10.13 -1.39
N VAL A 66 24.22 -10.51 -0.14
CA VAL A 66 25.60 -10.85 0.28
C VAL A 66 26.13 -12.05 -0.50
N LYS A 67 25.41 -13.17 -0.54
CA LYS A 67 25.84 -14.39 -1.25
C LYS A 67 26.00 -14.15 -2.75
N GLY A 68 25.03 -13.47 -3.36
CA GLY A 68 25.01 -13.15 -4.78
C GLY A 68 26.24 -12.36 -5.24
N SER A 69 26.82 -11.54 -4.37
CA SER A 69 28.05 -10.77 -4.67
C SER A 69 29.27 -11.65 -4.96
N PHE A 70 29.35 -12.84 -4.35
CA PHE A 70 30.44 -13.80 -4.56
C PHE A 70 30.16 -14.78 -5.70
N GLU A 71 28.89 -15.06 -5.98
CA GLU A 71 28.48 -16.03 -7.00
C GLU A 71 28.39 -15.41 -8.41
N SER A 72 28.05 -14.12 -8.52
CA SER A 72 27.67 -13.49 -9.79
C SER A 72 28.81 -12.84 -10.59
N GLY A 73 30.06 -12.95 -10.14
CA GLY A 73 31.26 -12.65 -10.96
C GLY A 73 31.37 -11.23 -11.54
N GLY A 74 30.79 -10.20 -10.90
CA GLY A 74 30.89 -8.81 -11.36
C GLY A 74 29.68 -7.91 -11.10
N LEU A 75 28.65 -8.39 -10.41
CA LEU A 75 27.44 -7.62 -10.05
C LEU A 75 27.47 -7.08 -8.62
N ALA A 76 28.66 -6.87 -8.04
CA ALA A 76 28.80 -6.43 -6.64
C ALA A 76 28.06 -5.11 -6.35
N ASP A 77 28.11 -4.16 -7.29
CA ASP A 77 27.40 -2.88 -7.17
C ASP A 77 25.88 -3.07 -7.13
N TYR A 78 25.36 -3.97 -7.97
CA TYR A 78 23.93 -4.29 -7.99
C TYR A 78 23.46 -4.94 -6.67
N HIS A 79 24.26 -5.82 -6.10
CA HIS A 79 23.93 -6.43 -4.80
C HIS A 79 24.03 -5.44 -3.65
N ALA A 80 24.97 -4.50 -3.68
CA ALA A 80 25.07 -3.42 -2.70
C ALA A 80 23.86 -2.47 -2.75
N GLU A 81 23.43 -2.10 -3.96
CA GLU A 81 22.21 -1.32 -4.20
C GLU A 81 20.99 -2.07 -3.66
N ASN A 82 20.82 -3.36 -4.03
CA ASN A 82 19.69 -4.15 -3.57
C ASN A 82 19.66 -4.31 -2.04
N PHE A 83 20.82 -4.55 -1.41
CA PHE A 83 20.92 -4.60 0.05
C PHE A 83 20.45 -3.29 0.70
N SER A 84 20.83 -2.16 0.10
CA SER A 84 20.46 -0.83 0.57
C SER A 84 18.97 -0.52 0.37
N ASP A 85 18.39 -0.93 -0.76
CA ASP A 85 16.96 -0.74 -1.09
C ASP A 85 16.02 -1.47 -0.13
N HIS A 86 16.50 -2.54 0.50
CA HIS A 86 15.79 -3.28 1.54
C HIS A 86 15.90 -2.63 2.94
N LEU A 87 16.88 -1.75 3.17
CA LEU A 87 17.11 -1.02 4.43
C LEU A 87 16.71 0.45 4.29
N ARG A 88 15.43 0.67 4.02
CA ARG A 88 14.87 1.98 3.59
C ARG A 88 14.96 3.10 4.61
N ASN A 89 15.15 2.77 5.88
CA ASN A 89 15.21 3.74 6.97
C ASN A 89 16.66 4.13 7.31
N LEU A 90 17.65 3.38 6.83
CA LEU A 90 19.06 3.74 6.98
C LEU A 90 19.50 4.71 5.88
N HIS A 91 20.46 5.57 6.21
CA HIS A 91 21.15 6.34 5.17
C HIS A 91 21.93 5.38 4.26
N TYR A 92 22.00 5.66 2.96
CA TYR A 92 22.67 4.79 1.98
C TYR A 92 24.12 4.45 2.39
N GLU A 93 24.85 5.41 2.94
CA GLU A 93 26.23 5.17 3.41
C GLU A 93 26.30 4.19 4.59
N GLU A 94 25.29 4.18 5.47
CA GLU A 94 25.22 3.28 6.61
C GLU A 94 24.84 1.86 6.16
N SER A 95 23.86 1.71 5.25
CA SER A 95 23.49 0.42 4.69
C SER A 95 24.62 -0.18 3.84
N ALA A 96 25.33 0.63 3.04
CA ALA A 96 26.51 0.21 2.29
C ALA A 96 27.67 -0.24 3.21
N ASN A 97 27.82 0.36 4.38
CA ASN A 97 28.78 -0.07 5.40
C ASN A 97 28.42 -1.45 5.97
N TYR A 98 27.14 -1.68 6.33
CA TYR A 98 26.67 -3.00 6.75
C TYR A 98 26.89 -4.06 5.67
N TYR A 99 26.56 -3.76 4.41
CA TYR A 99 26.81 -4.65 3.29
C TYR A 99 28.30 -5.01 3.16
N SER A 100 29.19 -4.01 3.19
CA SER A 100 30.64 -4.21 3.09
C SER A 100 31.18 -5.06 4.24
N LYS A 101 30.71 -4.82 5.48
CA LYS A 101 31.05 -5.63 6.65
C LYS A 101 30.57 -7.08 6.51
N ALA A 102 29.35 -7.30 6.03
CA ALA A 102 28.78 -8.63 5.84
C ALA A 102 29.56 -9.40 4.75
N CYS A 103 29.89 -8.77 3.64
CA CYS A 103 30.73 -9.36 2.59
C CYS A 103 32.14 -9.70 3.10
N GLN A 104 32.78 -8.81 3.86
CA GLN A 104 34.08 -9.09 4.46
C GLN A 104 34.01 -10.28 5.43
N ALA A 105 33.02 -10.30 6.31
CA ALA A 105 32.79 -11.42 7.23
C ALA A 105 32.53 -12.73 6.48
N TYR A 106 31.78 -12.71 5.39
CA TYR A 106 31.54 -13.88 4.54
C TYR A 106 32.84 -14.40 3.90
N ALA A 107 33.65 -13.49 3.32
CA ALA A 107 34.93 -13.82 2.69
C ALA A 107 35.93 -14.43 3.68
N ASP A 108 35.92 -13.95 4.93
CA ASP A 108 36.79 -14.43 6.00
C ASP A 108 36.27 -15.71 6.70
N GLY A 109 35.09 -16.21 6.31
CA GLY A 109 34.43 -17.35 6.96
C GLY A 109 33.92 -17.04 8.37
N GLY A 110 33.66 -15.76 8.67
CA GLY A 110 33.09 -15.27 9.92
C GLY A 110 31.55 -15.28 9.96
N ASP A 111 30.98 -14.66 10.99
CA ASP A 111 29.53 -14.60 11.24
C ASP A 111 28.89 -13.38 10.55
N TRP A 112 28.69 -13.51 9.24
CA TRP A 112 28.07 -12.48 8.41
C TRP A 112 26.54 -12.39 8.62
N GLU A 113 25.89 -13.46 9.09
CA GLU A 113 24.46 -13.48 9.43
C GLU A 113 24.17 -12.56 10.63
N ALA A 114 25.07 -12.52 11.63
CA ALA A 114 24.98 -11.55 12.72
C ALA A 114 25.04 -10.09 12.25
N VAL A 115 25.87 -9.78 11.24
CA VAL A 115 25.96 -8.43 10.65
C VAL A 115 24.65 -8.06 9.95
N ILE A 116 24.02 -9.00 9.24
CA ILE A 116 22.71 -8.79 8.61
C ILE A 116 21.63 -8.55 9.66
N ALA A 117 21.62 -9.33 10.73
CA ALA A 117 20.68 -9.14 11.84
C ALA A 117 20.86 -7.76 12.51
N GLU A 118 22.11 -7.31 12.69
CA GLU A 118 22.42 -5.97 13.19
C GLU A 118 21.90 -4.88 12.24
N ALA A 119 22.10 -5.02 10.93
CA ALA A 119 21.62 -4.09 9.92
C ALA A 119 20.08 -3.97 9.94
N ALA A 120 19.38 -5.10 9.97
CA ALA A 120 17.91 -5.12 10.05
C ALA A 120 17.39 -4.53 11.36
N ALA A 121 18.08 -4.76 12.48
CA ALA A 121 17.74 -4.15 13.76
C ALA A 121 17.97 -2.63 13.77
N ALA A 122 19.04 -2.15 13.13
CA ALA A 122 19.33 -0.73 12.98
C ALA A 122 18.27 -0.02 12.12
N ASP A 123 17.90 -0.61 10.99
CA ASP A 123 16.81 -0.10 10.14
C ASP A 123 15.49 -0.03 10.91
N THR A 124 15.14 -1.11 11.62
CA THR A 124 13.96 -1.16 12.48
C THR A 124 13.96 -0.06 13.55
N ALA A 125 15.13 0.26 14.12
CA ALA A 125 15.27 1.27 15.16
C ALA A 125 15.07 2.70 14.65
N LEU A 126 15.38 2.95 13.37
CA LEU A 126 15.19 4.24 12.71
C LEU A 126 13.81 4.40 12.05
N HIS A 127 13.01 3.34 11.98
CA HIS A 127 11.70 3.39 11.35
C HIS A 127 10.80 4.47 11.98
N PRO A 128 10.23 5.40 11.18
CA PRO A 128 9.59 6.62 11.70
C PRO A 128 8.32 6.37 12.50
N GLY A 129 7.66 5.22 12.29
CA GLY A 129 6.51 4.80 13.09
C GLY A 129 6.85 4.01 14.34
N GLY A 130 8.13 3.80 14.67
CA GLY A 130 8.56 3.15 15.91
C GLY A 130 8.24 1.65 15.98
N LYS A 131 8.25 1.12 17.20
CA LYS A 131 8.06 -0.32 17.47
C LYS A 131 6.59 -0.69 17.60
N LEU A 132 6.28 -1.92 17.21
CA LEU A 132 5.00 -2.56 17.49
C LEU A 132 4.88 -2.82 19.00
N ALA A 133 3.68 -2.64 19.55
CA ALA A 133 3.44 -2.95 20.96
C ALA A 133 3.65 -4.43 21.25
N GLU A 134 4.25 -4.72 22.41
CA GLU A 134 4.52 -6.09 22.85
C GLU A 134 3.22 -6.92 22.96
N GLY A 135 3.24 -8.13 22.42
CA GLY A 135 2.13 -9.07 22.46
C GLY A 135 1.05 -8.87 21.38
N TYR A 136 1.12 -7.81 20.57
CA TYR A 136 0.25 -7.70 19.40
C TYR A 136 0.78 -8.57 18.27
N THR A 137 -0.06 -9.47 17.76
CA THR A 137 0.25 -10.31 16.60
C THR A 137 -0.55 -9.81 15.40
N PRO A 138 0.12 -9.30 14.34
CA PRO A 138 -0.55 -8.93 13.10
C PRO A 138 -1.34 -10.11 12.51
N PRO A 139 -2.50 -9.84 11.90
CA PRO A 139 -3.29 -10.89 11.29
C PRO A 139 -2.52 -11.49 10.11
N VAL A 140 -2.38 -12.81 10.15
CA VAL A 140 -1.85 -13.60 9.05
C VAL A 140 -3.00 -14.37 8.38
N ALA A 141 -2.82 -14.69 7.11
CA ALA A 141 -3.71 -15.55 6.36
C ALA A 141 -2.99 -16.86 6.03
N GLU A 142 -3.71 -17.97 6.12
CA GLU A 142 -3.21 -19.29 5.72
C GLU A 142 -3.57 -19.53 4.26
N HIS A 143 -2.57 -19.92 3.45
CA HIS A 143 -2.76 -20.29 2.05
C HIS A 143 -2.79 -21.81 1.90
N LEU A 144 -3.90 -22.32 1.37
CA LEU A 144 -4.17 -23.74 1.17
C LEU A 144 -4.50 -24.03 -0.30
N PRO A 145 -4.31 -25.26 -0.78
CA PRO A 145 -4.85 -25.68 -2.06
C PRO A 145 -6.37 -25.48 -2.09
N GLY A 146 -6.85 -24.70 -3.04
CA GLY A 146 -8.26 -24.45 -3.28
C GLY A 146 -8.85 -25.36 -4.35
N TYR A 147 -10.08 -25.04 -4.78
CA TYR A 147 -10.76 -25.78 -5.84
C TYR A 147 -10.17 -25.54 -7.24
N LEU A 148 -9.81 -26.63 -7.93
CA LEU A 148 -9.34 -26.63 -9.34
C LEU A 148 -8.17 -25.65 -9.56
N ASP A 149 -7.08 -25.85 -8.81
CA ASP A 149 -5.82 -25.10 -8.89
C ASP A 149 -5.90 -23.66 -8.39
N SER A 150 -6.96 -23.27 -7.66
CA SER A 150 -6.98 -22.00 -6.94
C SER A 150 -6.15 -22.07 -5.65
N THR A 151 -5.84 -20.89 -5.12
CA THR A 151 -5.34 -20.73 -3.76
C THR A 151 -6.51 -20.33 -2.87
N MET A 152 -6.83 -21.18 -1.89
CA MET A 152 -7.75 -20.83 -0.83
C MET A 152 -6.99 -20.10 0.26
N GLU A 153 -7.51 -18.96 0.70
CA GLU A 153 -6.98 -18.19 1.81
C GLU A 153 -7.97 -18.22 2.98
N ILE A 154 -7.48 -18.59 4.15
CA ILE A 154 -8.25 -18.64 5.39
C ILE A 154 -7.63 -17.66 6.39
N GLY A 155 -8.43 -16.68 6.83
CA GLY A 155 -8.00 -15.73 7.84
C GLY A 155 -7.81 -16.38 9.21
N SER A 156 -6.81 -15.90 9.97
CA SER A 156 -6.45 -16.43 11.29
C SER A 156 -7.56 -16.43 12.36
N LYS A 157 -8.65 -15.69 12.14
CA LYS A 157 -9.83 -15.59 13.03
C LYS A 157 -11.09 -16.16 12.40
N TYR A 158 -10.98 -16.88 11.27
CA TYR A 158 -12.11 -17.53 10.63
C TYR A 158 -12.56 -18.77 11.42
N ASP A 159 -13.81 -18.78 11.86
CA ASP A 159 -14.44 -19.84 12.65
C ASP A 159 -15.73 -20.39 12.00
N GLY A 160 -15.95 -20.07 10.72
CA GLY A 160 -17.11 -20.50 9.94
C GLY A 160 -17.97 -19.33 9.44
N PHE A 161 -19.17 -19.65 8.95
CA PHE A 161 -20.08 -18.62 8.45
C PHE A 161 -20.68 -17.81 9.60
N ARG A 162 -20.53 -16.48 9.53
CA ARG A 162 -21.04 -15.53 10.52
C ARG A 162 -21.83 -14.40 9.86
N ASP A 163 -22.72 -13.79 10.63
CA ASP A 163 -23.46 -12.60 10.18
C ASP A 163 -22.48 -11.42 10.03
N GLY A 164 -22.52 -10.74 8.89
CA GLY A 164 -21.61 -9.66 8.54
C GLY A 164 -21.65 -8.49 9.53
N ALA A 165 -22.77 -8.26 10.23
CA ALA A 165 -22.84 -7.24 11.28
C ALA A 165 -22.00 -7.62 12.51
N GLN A 166 -21.91 -8.92 12.83
CA GLN A 166 -21.03 -9.42 13.89
C GLN A 166 -19.57 -9.30 13.46
N ILE A 167 -19.24 -9.73 12.25
CA ILE A 167 -17.88 -9.63 11.70
C ILE A 167 -17.43 -8.16 11.68
N ALA A 168 -18.26 -7.24 11.19
CA ALA A 168 -17.94 -5.82 11.17
C ALA A 168 -17.76 -5.20 12.57
N LYS A 169 -18.43 -5.73 13.60
CA LYS A 169 -18.21 -5.32 14.99
C LYS A 169 -16.83 -5.75 15.47
N ASP A 170 -16.42 -6.97 15.16
CA ASP A 170 -15.12 -7.51 15.54
C ASP A 170 -13.98 -6.81 14.77
N ILE A 171 -14.15 -6.54 13.48
CA ILE A 171 -13.20 -5.74 12.68
C ILE A 171 -13.00 -4.35 13.31
N ARG A 172 -14.07 -3.66 13.74
CA ARG A 172 -13.93 -2.36 14.41
C ARG A 172 -13.13 -2.46 15.72
N LYS A 173 -13.32 -3.55 16.47
CA LYS A 173 -12.57 -3.82 17.70
C LYS A 173 -11.09 -4.03 17.38
N ASP A 174 -10.78 -4.86 16.38
CA ASP A 174 -9.40 -5.14 15.97
C ASP A 174 -8.69 -3.90 15.41
N LEU A 175 -9.37 -3.06 14.61
CA LEU A 175 -8.81 -1.80 14.12
C LEU A 175 -8.43 -0.88 15.28
N ALA A 176 -9.26 -0.81 16.33
CA ALA A 176 -8.95 -0.02 17.52
C ALA A 176 -7.80 -0.63 18.35
N GLU A 177 -7.70 -1.96 18.44
CA GLU A 177 -6.57 -2.65 19.08
C GLU A 177 -5.27 -2.46 18.30
N ALA A 178 -5.33 -2.52 16.97
CA ALA A 178 -4.21 -2.26 16.07
C ALA A 178 -3.67 -0.83 16.22
N GLN A 179 -4.54 0.17 16.36
CA GLN A 179 -4.12 1.55 16.64
C GLN A 179 -3.43 1.68 18.01
N LYS A 180 -3.97 1.04 19.06
CA LYS A 180 -3.35 1.02 20.39
C LYS A 180 -1.99 0.33 20.38
N ALA A 181 -1.85 -0.70 19.53
CA ALA A 181 -0.62 -1.44 19.36
C ALA A 181 0.41 -0.75 18.45
N ASN A 182 0.10 0.45 17.95
CA ASN A 182 0.92 1.17 16.97
C ASN A 182 1.05 0.44 15.61
N TYR A 183 0.27 -0.61 15.37
CA TYR A 183 0.26 -1.34 14.08
C TYR A 183 -0.35 -0.50 12.95
N LEU A 184 -1.36 0.31 13.30
CA LEU A 184 -1.99 1.32 12.44
C LEU A 184 -1.79 2.71 13.05
N PRO A 185 -1.78 3.79 12.26
CA PRO A 185 -1.56 5.14 12.76
C PRO A 185 -2.72 5.57 13.68
N ALA A 186 -2.42 6.29 14.76
CA ALA A 186 -3.45 6.78 15.69
C ALA A 186 -4.30 7.93 15.12
N SER A 187 -3.80 8.62 14.09
CA SER A 187 -4.42 9.80 13.47
C SER A 187 -5.50 9.46 12.43
N VAL A 188 -5.50 8.23 11.90
CA VAL A 188 -6.52 7.79 10.93
C VAL A 188 -7.81 7.35 11.64
N ALA A 189 -8.94 7.52 10.95
CA ALA A 189 -10.23 7.04 11.42
C ALA A 189 -10.77 5.95 10.47
N PHE A 190 -11.60 5.04 10.98
CA PHE A 190 -12.13 3.93 10.17
C PHE A 190 -13.66 3.93 10.15
N SER A 191 -14.23 3.78 8.96
CA SER A 191 -15.66 3.55 8.76
C SER A 191 -15.89 2.13 8.23
N VAL A 192 -16.45 1.26 9.06
CA VAL A 192 -16.80 -0.11 8.66
C VAL A 192 -18.31 -0.19 8.40
N LYS A 193 -18.70 -0.55 7.19
CA LYS A 193 -20.10 -0.72 6.75
C LYS A 193 -20.33 -2.12 6.23
N THR A 194 -21.57 -2.57 6.37
CA THR A 194 -22.01 -3.89 5.92
C THR A 194 -23.17 -3.72 4.98
N ASP A 195 -23.12 -4.36 3.82
CA ASP A 195 -24.20 -4.40 2.86
C ASP A 195 -24.65 -5.85 2.68
N LYS A 196 -25.96 -6.09 2.67
CA LYS A 196 -26.54 -7.42 2.44
C LYS A 196 -27.25 -7.42 1.09
N PHE A 197 -27.12 -8.50 0.34
CA PHE A 197 -27.77 -8.68 -0.95
C PHE A 197 -28.21 -10.13 -1.13
N SER A 198 -29.00 -10.40 -2.18
CA SER A 198 -29.47 -11.76 -2.47
C SER A 198 -28.27 -12.67 -2.79
N GLY A 199 -27.96 -13.59 -1.89
CA GLY A 199 -26.86 -14.54 -2.07
C GLY A 199 -25.56 -14.20 -1.33
N GLY A 200 -25.51 -13.11 -0.55
CA GLY A 200 -24.29 -12.81 0.20
C GLY A 200 -24.32 -11.53 1.03
N GLN A 201 -23.12 -11.16 1.48
CA GLN A 201 -22.87 -9.95 2.24
C GLN A 201 -21.52 -9.36 1.85
N ALA A 202 -21.40 -8.04 1.97
CA ALA A 202 -20.16 -7.31 1.76
C ALA A 202 -19.82 -6.48 3.00
N ILE A 203 -18.52 -6.33 3.26
CA ILE A 203 -17.98 -5.49 4.32
C ILE A 203 -17.03 -4.49 3.66
N ARG A 204 -17.36 -3.21 3.78
CA ARG A 204 -16.56 -2.10 3.26
C ARG A 204 -15.89 -1.37 4.42
N VAL A 205 -14.58 -1.25 4.37
CA VAL A 205 -13.78 -0.45 5.31
C VAL A 205 -13.25 0.77 4.58
N VAL A 206 -13.59 1.96 5.06
CA VAL A 206 -13.05 3.23 4.55
C VAL A 206 -12.09 3.81 5.58
N VAL A 207 -10.84 3.98 5.21
CA VAL A 207 -9.82 4.69 5.98
C VAL A 207 -9.98 6.19 5.72
N GLN A 208 -10.08 6.98 6.77
CA GLN A 208 -10.34 8.41 6.73
C GLN A 208 -9.20 9.18 7.39
N ASN A 209 -9.16 10.50 7.13
CA ASN A 209 -8.13 11.42 7.61
C ASN A 209 -6.72 11.20 7.06
N VAL A 210 -6.60 10.57 5.89
CA VAL A 210 -5.38 10.60 5.08
C VAL A 210 -5.60 11.66 4.01
N THR A 211 -4.71 12.65 3.90
CA THR A 211 -4.86 13.70 2.88
C THR A 211 -4.28 13.23 1.54
N ASP A 212 -4.73 13.81 0.43
CA ASP A 212 -4.13 13.47 -0.88
C ASP A 212 -2.64 13.89 -0.92
N ALA A 213 -2.26 14.93 -0.16
CA ALA A 213 -0.87 15.34 0.00
C ALA A 213 -0.02 14.30 0.74
N ASP A 214 -0.59 13.60 1.72
CA ASP A 214 0.12 12.52 2.43
C ASP A 214 0.22 11.24 1.59
N ARG A 215 -0.60 11.10 0.55
CA ARG A 215 -0.64 9.90 -0.31
C ARG A 215 0.48 9.89 -1.35
N THR A 216 0.87 11.06 -1.86
CA THR A 216 1.79 11.18 -3.00
C THR A 216 3.19 11.51 -2.53
N MET A 217 4.20 11.24 -3.36
CA MET A 217 5.59 11.66 -3.08
C MET A 217 5.81 13.18 -3.22
N GLY A 218 4.75 13.99 -3.20
CA GLY A 218 4.81 15.42 -3.48
C GLY A 218 5.07 15.79 -4.94
N SER A 219 5.33 14.81 -5.81
CA SER A 219 5.40 15.03 -7.25
C SER A 219 4.03 14.82 -7.91
N THR A 220 3.76 15.60 -8.95
CA THR A 220 2.64 15.36 -9.87
C THR A 220 3.02 14.33 -10.94
N ASP A 221 4.16 13.66 -10.78
CA ASP A 221 4.63 12.72 -11.78
C ASP A 221 3.71 11.51 -11.77
N LEU A 222 3.30 11.15 -12.96
CA LEU A 222 2.60 9.92 -13.19
C LEU A 222 3.64 8.82 -13.36
N ASP A 223 3.36 7.63 -12.85
CA ASP A 223 4.15 6.45 -13.14
C ASP A 223 4.09 6.12 -14.64
N ARG A 224 4.82 5.08 -15.06
CA ARG A 224 4.84 4.64 -16.46
C ARG A 224 3.47 4.23 -17.03
N HIS A 225 2.45 4.08 -16.19
CA HIS A 225 1.08 3.71 -16.54
C HIS A 225 0.13 4.91 -16.54
N GLY A 226 0.59 6.10 -16.15
CA GLY A 226 -0.26 7.28 -16.04
C GLY A 226 -0.97 7.39 -14.69
N ASP A 227 -0.60 6.55 -13.71
CA ASP A 227 -1.14 6.58 -12.36
C ASP A 227 -0.31 7.49 -11.46
N ILE A 228 -0.94 8.14 -10.49
CA ILE A 228 -0.22 8.98 -9.52
C ILE A 228 0.68 8.07 -8.67
N ASP A 229 1.98 8.36 -8.63
CA ASP A 229 2.88 7.59 -7.78
C ASP A 229 2.57 7.81 -6.30
N THR A 230 2.43 6.71 -5.57
CA THR A 230 1.92 6.70 -4.19
C THR A 230 2.99 6.20 -3.23
N LEU A 231 3.02 6.81 -2.05
CA LEU A 231 3.97 6.43 -1.01
C LEU A 231 3.84 4.93 -0.66
N PRO A 232 4.96 4.20 -0.50
CA PRO A 232 4.94 2.81 -0.05
C PRO A 232 4.13 2.60 1.23
N GLU A 233 4.22 3.55 2.18
CA GLU A 233 3.50 3.53 3.46
C GLU A 233 1.98 3.66 3.27
N PHE A 234 1.54 4.38 2.23
CA PHE A 234 0.12 4.45 1.87
C PHE A 234 -0.40 3.09 1.37
N LYS A 235 0.37 2.41 0.52
CA LYS A 235 0.01 1.05 0.04
C LYS A 235 0.01 0.06 1.20
N GLU A 236 0.99 0.17 2.08
CA GLU A 236 1.11 -0.67 3.27
C GLU A 236 -0.07 -0.47 4.24
N LEU A 237 -0.53 0.77 4.45
CA LEU A 237 -1.73 1.05 5.25
C LEU A 237 -2.95 0.30 4.71
N GLY A 238 -3.15 0.32 3.39
CA GLY A 238 -4.21 -0.45 2.73
C GLY A 238 -4.10 -1.95 3.00
N LYS A 239 -2.91 -2.51 2.79
CA LYS A 239 -2.62 -3.94 3.03
C LYS A 239 -2.87 -4.36 4.48
N ARG A 240 -2.44 -3.56 5.46
CA ARG A 240 -2.63 -3.88 6.89
C ARG A 240 -4.11 -3.87 7.29
N VAL A 241 -4.88 -2.91 6.79
CA VAL A 241 -6.33 -2.85 7.02
C VAL A 241 -7.05 -3.99 6.31
N GLU A 242 -6.61 -4.35 5.10
CA GLU A 242 -7.12 -5.50 4.36
C GLU A 242 -6.82 -6.81 5.11
N ALA A 243 -5.61 -6.99 5.65
CA ALA A 243 -5.24 -8.16 6.44
C ALA A 243 -6.13 -8.31 7.69
N ILE A 244 -6.41 -7.22 8.42
CA ILE A 244 -7.35 -7.22 9.55
C ILE A 244 -8.76 -7.61 9.08
N THR A 245 -9.18 -7.09 7.94
CA THR A 245 -10.50 -7.38 7.37
C THR A 245 -10.58 -8.84 6.92
N ASN A 246 -9.54 -9.39 6.30
CA ASN A 246 -9.50 -10.76 5.79
C ASN A 246 -9.21 -11.80 6.89
N ALA A 247 -8.78 -11.39 8.08
CA ALA A 247 -8.62 -12.27 9.23
C ALA A 247 -9.88 -13.06 9.58
N TYR A 248 -11.07 -12.54 9.26
CA TYR A 248 -12.36 -13.20 9.48
C TYR A 248 -12.95 -13.84 8.22
N ASN A 249 -12.23 -13.82 7.10
CA ASN A 249 -12.73 -14.30 5.82
C ASN A 249 -12.18 -15.70 5.50
N ARG A 250 -12.92 -16.40 4.65
CA ARG A 250 -12.43 -17.55 3.89
C ARG A 250 -12.72 -17.25 2.44
N GLN A 251 -11.68 -17.21 1.62
CA GLN A 251 -11.77 -16.87 0.22
C GLN A 251 -11.09 -17.92 -0.64
N ASP A 252 -11.82 -18.49 -1.59
CA ASP A 252 -11.31 -19.39 -2.62
C ASP A 252 -11.67 -18.76 -3.96
N VAL A 253 -10.68 -18.14 -4.59
CA VAL A 253 -10.85 -17.33 -5.80
C VAL A 253 -10.06 -17.96 -6.93
N ASN A 254 -10.74 -18.32 -8.02
CA ASN A 254 -10.13 -18.83 -9.23
C ASN A 254 -10.35 -17.84 -10.39
N MET A 255 -9.31 -17.05 -10.70
CA MET A 255 -9.37 -16.04 -11.76
C MET A 255 -9.68 -16.64 -13.15
N GLY A 256 -9.36 -17.91 -13.39
CA GLY A 256 -9.58 -18.56 -14.69
C GLY A 256 -11.02 -19.03 -14.92
N ARG A 257 -11.87 -19.07 -13.89
CA ARG A 257 -13.21 -19.70 -13.97
C ARG A 257 -14.36 -18.82 -13.47
N ASP A 258 -14.10 -17.54 -13.22
CA ASP A 258 -15.07 -16.61 -12.61
C ASP A 258 -15.76 -17.20 -11.37
N TYR A 259 -14.99 -17.97 -10.58
CA TYR A 259 -15.47 -18.64 -9.39
C TYR A 259 -14.91 -17.92 -8.16
N SER A 260 -15.81 -17.43 -7.31
CA SER A 260 -15.48 -16.88 -6.01
C SER A 260 -16.34 -17.56 -4.94
N ASN A 261 -15.70 -18.31 -4.04
CA ASN A 261 -16.33 -18.83 -2.84
C ASN A 261 -15.76 -18.08 -1.64
N VAL A 262 -16.46 -16.99 -1.27
CA VAL A 262 -16.08 -16.10 -0.19
C VAL A 262 -17.13 -16.10 0.91
N SER A 263 -16.72 -15.96 2.17
CA SER A 263 -17.68 -15.83 3.27
C SER A 263 -18.37 -14.46 3.27
N TYR A 264 -17.66 -13.45 2.80
CA TYR A 264 -18.16 -12.13 2.42
C TYR A 264 -17.19 -11.46 1.45
N TYR A 265 -17.68 -10.48 0.69
CA TYR A 265 -16.82 -9.62 -0.11
C TYR A 265 -16.29 -8.49 0.77
N SER A 266 -14.97 -8.41 0.93
CA SER A 266 -14.32 -7.28 1.58
C SER A 266 -13.86 -6.24 0.55
N SER A 267 -13.90 -4.97 0.93
CA SER A 267 -13.16 -3.92 0.22
C SER A 267 -12.60 -2.92 1.21
N VAL A 268 -11.35 -2.51 0.96
CA VAL A 268 -10.68 -1.46 1.72
C VAL A 268 -10.43 -0.28 0.80
N ASP A 269 -10.98 0.87 1.16
CA ASP A 269 -10.78 2.12 0.44
C ASP A 269 -10.08 3.12 1.36
N ILE A 270 -9.15 3.91 0.84
CA ILE A 270 -8.60 5.08 1.54
C ILE A 270 -9.28 6.32 0.96
N GLU A 271 -10.00 7.06 1.81
CA GLU A 271 -10.77 8.25 1.43
C GLU A 271 -9.83 9.33 0.90
N THR A 272 -10.10 9.79 -0.33
CA THR A 272 -9.42 10.95 -0.91
C THR A 272 -10.00 12.26 -0.40
N ASP A 273 -9.29 13.37 -0.59
CA ASP A 273 -9.79 14.70 -0.19
C ASP A 273 -11.13 15.03 -0.88
N ARG A 274 -11.26 14.65 -2.15
CA ARG A 274 -12.52 14.76 -2.90
C ARG A 274 -13.63 13.91 -2.29
N GLY A 275 -13.32 12.68 -1.88
CA GLY A 275 -14.26 11.78 -1.20
C GLY A 275 -14.75 12.36 0.11
N ARG A 276 -13.83 12.92 0.92
CA ARG A 276 -14.14 13.62 2.17
C ARG A 276 -15.07 14.80 1.94
N GLN A 277 -14.74 15.70 0.98
CA GLN A 277 -15.58 16.85 0.63
C GLN A 277 -16.99 16.43 0.22
N PHE A 278 -17.10 15.38 -0.60
CA PHE A 278 -18.40 14.86 -1.02
C PHE A 278 -19.22 14.34 0.16
N ARG A 279 -18.60 13.54 1.04
CA ARG A 279 -19.25 13.01 2.26
C ARG A 279 -19.75 14.12 3.17
N GLU A 280 -18.94 15.15 3.39
CA GLU A 280 -19.29 16.31 4.21
C GLU A 280 -20.46 17.11 3.60
N ALA A 281 -20.42 17.34 2.28
CA ALA A 281 -21.50 18.00 1.56
C ALA A 281 -22.82 17.21 1.62
N GLU A 282 -22.77 15.89 1.41
CA GLU A 282 -23.95 15.01 1.55
C GLU A 282 -24.50 15.04 2.98
N ALA A 283 -23.62 14.97 4.00
CA ALA A 283 -24.03 15.02 5.40
C ALA A 283 -24.71 16.36 5.74
N ALA A 284 -24.15 17.48 5.27
CA ALA A 284 -24.74 18.80 5.42
C ALA A 284 -26.11 18.89 4.73
N GLN A 285 -26.24 18.37 3.52
CA GLN A 285 -27.50 18.36 2.78
C GLN A 285 -28.58 17.51 3.48
N ARG A 286 -28.22 16.32 4.00
CA ARG A 286 -29.15 15.48 4.77
C ARG A 286 -29.63 16.17 6.04
N LYS A 287 -28.74 16.86 6.76
CA LYS A 287 -29.08 17.65 7.94
C LYS A 287 -30.03 18.80 7.60
N ALA A 288 -29.77 19.53 6.52
CA ALA A 288 -30.64 20.60 6.04
C ALA A 288 -32.05 20.09 5.67
N ASN A 289 -32.12 18.96 4.94
CA ASN A 289 -33.39 18.34 4.57
C ASN A 289 -34.18 17.86 5.80
N ALA A 290 -33.51 17.29 6.80
CA ALA A 290 -34.13 16.87 8.05
C ALA A 290 -34.71 18.07 8.82
N ALA A 291 -33.96 19.17 8.92
CA ALA A 291 -34.41 20.40 9.56
C ALA A 291 -35.61 21.02 8.82
N ALA A 292 -35.57 21.07 7.48
CA ALA A 292 -36.68 21.57 6.67
C ALA A 292 -37.96 20.72 6.81
N ARG A 293 -37.82 19.40 6.99
CA ARG A 293 -38.96 18.52 7.27
C ARG A 293 -39.51 18.73 8.68
N ALA A 294 -38.65 18.99 9.67
CA ALA A 294 -39.06 19.28 11.03
C ALA A 294 -39.81 20.62 11.14
N ALA A 295 -39.37 21.66 10.43
CA ALA A 295 -40.00 22.98 10.44
C ALA A 295 -41.39 23.04 9.76
N LYS A 296 -41.76 22.01 8.99
CA LYS A 296 -43.08 21.89 8.35
C LYS A 296 -44.11 21.18 9.24
N LYS A 297 -43.68 20.60 10.36
CA LYS A 297 -44.56 19.95 11.34
C LYS A 297 -44.93 20.94 12.42
#